data_AF-A0A944QXT1-F1
#
_entry.id   AF-A0A944QXT1-F1
#
_cell.length_a   1.000
_cell.length_b   1.000
_cell.length_c   1.000
_cell.angle_alpha   90.00
_cell.angle_beta   90.00
_cell.angle_gamma   90.00
#
_symmetry.space_group_name_H-M   'P 1'
#
loop_
_entity.id
_entity.type
_entity.pdbx_description
1 polymer ?
#
loop_
_entity_poly.entity_id
_entity_poly.type
_entity_poly.pdbx_seq_one_letter_code
_entity_poly.pdbx_strand_id
1 'polypeptide(L)'
;MRFVLSLLLSLLPCAASAEETSMAFDDDSWASDTEAVNEGELEFLDTPPAEPVHHHINRIQIGVDSLRDGWVDLHQCHRHLDPVPLLEIVYHPRRIRRIELLSMENIGSGLVEGSSIVLRDIQRHASICLQAESRSLHILGGDRYQLRNGPYMRKFLDGYYPMRLTLEVDYPADLLDYTALRPLPLDAGRPPPKQGNLYWDGWFQGRLYTEIEFRTSSTDR
;
A
#
# COMPACT_ATOMS: atom_id res chain seq x y z
N MET A 1 3.50 -26.33 -88.32
CA MET A 1 2.09 -26.24 -88.80
C MET A 1 1.22 -26.08 -87.56
N ARG A 2 0.42 -25.00 -87.48
CA ARG A 2 -0.46 -24.63 -86.36
C ARG A 2 -1.74 -25.48 -86.35
N PHE A 3 -2.24 -25.88 -85.18
CA PHE A 3 -3.64 -26.18 -84.77
C PHE A 3 -3.56 -26.54 -83.27
N VAL A 4 -4.00 -25.80 -82.25
CA VAL A 4 -5.25 -25.08 -81.87
C VAL A 4 -6.46 -25.99 -81.63
N LEU A 5 -6.97 -25.92 -80.39
CA LEU A 5 -8.29 -26.34 -79.84
C LEU A 5 -8.55 -27.86 -79.71
N SER A 6 -9.20 -28.40 -78.68
CA SER A 6 -10.17 -27.83 -77.73
C SER A 6 -10.09 -28.47 -76.35
N LEU A 7 -10.23 -27.61 -75.33
CA LEU A 7 -10.46 -27.90 -73.93
C LEU A 7 -11.95 -28.28 -73.75
N LEU A 8 -12.26 -29.45 -73.20
CA LEU A 8 -13.60 -29.80 -72.70
C LEU A 8 -13.53 -29.90 -71.18
N LEU A 9 -13.94 -28.81 -70.53
CA LEU A 9 -13.99 -28.66 -69.08
C LEU A 9 -15.28 -29.32 -68.58
N SER A 10 -15.16 -30.51 -68.01
CA SER A 10 -16.26 -31.17 -67.30
C SER A 10 -16.47 -30.47 -65.95
N LEU A 11 -17.53 -29.66 -65.84
CA LEU A 11 -18.01 -29.10 -64.57
C LEU A 11 -18.65 -30.22 -63.74
N LEU A 12 -17.88 -30.83 -62.84
CA LEU A 12 -18.45 -31.52 -61.67
C LEU A 12 -18.84 -30.44 -60.64
N PRO A 13 -20.09 -30.40 -60.15
CA PRO A 13 -20.40 -29.64 -58.96
C PRO A 13 -19.81 -30.38 -57.76
N CYS A 14 -18.62 -29.95 -57.33
CA CYS A 14 -18.13 -30.27 -56.00
C CYS A 14 -19.02 -29.46 -55.03
N ALA A 15 -20.09 -30.07 -54.53
CA ALA A 15 -20.75 -29.59 -53.32
C ALA A 15 -19.76 -29.79 -52.16
N ALA A 16 -18.87 -28.82 -51.97
CA ALA A 16 -18.08 -28.73 -50.76
C ALA A 16 -19.03 -28.27 -49.65
N SER A 17 -19.56 -29.23 -48.89
CA SER A 17 -20.13 -28.93 -47.58
C SER A 17 -18.95 -28.47 -46.72
N ALA A 18 -18.84 -27.16 -46.51
CA ALA A 18 -17.99 -26.61 -45.47
C ALA A 18 -18.65 -27.00 -44.14
N GLU A 19 -18.15 -28.05 -43.50
CA GLU A 19 -18.41 -28.26 -42.07
C GLU A 19 -17.70 -27.11 -41.33
N GLU A 20 -18.49 -26.09 -40.97
CA GLU A 20 -18.07 -25.12 -39.98
C GLU A 20 -17.84 -25.87 -38.66
N THR A 21 -16.59 -26.23 -38.41
CA THR A 21 -16.16 -26.70 -37.10
C THR A 21 -16.27 -25.49 -36.18
N SER A 22 -17.39 -25.38 -35.46
CA SER A 22 -17.52 -24.42 -34.38
C SER A 22 -16.43 -24.74 -33.36
N MET A 23 -15.47 -23.82 -33.18
CA MET A 23 -14.63 -23.85 -31.99
C MET A 23 -15.56 -23.56 -30.82
N ALA A 24 -16.12 -24.61 -30.23
CA ALA A 24 -16.82 -24.51 -28.97
C ALA A 24 -15.79 -24.08 -27.93
N PHE A 25 -15.83 -22.81 -27.55
CA PHE A 25 -15.11 -22.32 -26.39
C PHE A 25 -15.80 -22.95 -25.17
N ASP A 26 -15.10 -23.85 -24.50
CA ASP A 26 -15.55 -24.50 -23.28
C ASP A 26 -15.48 -23.45 -22.15
N ASP A 27 -16.57 -22.68 -22.01
CA ASP A 27 -16.75 -21.56 -21.08
C ASP A 27 -16.57 -22.01 -19.61
N ASP A 28 -16.76 -23.30 -19.35
CA ASP A 28 -16.65 -23.90 -18.02
C ASP A 28 -15.20 -24.08 -17.53
N SER A 29 -14.19 -23.96 -18.41
CA SER A 29 -12.78 -24.12 -18.02
C SER A 29 -12.18 -22.89 -17.30
N TRP A 30 -12.79 -21.71 -17.48
CA TRP A 30 -12.31 -20.45 -16.86
C TRP A 30 -12.81 -20.24 -15.42
N ALA A 31 -13.84 -20.97 -15.00
CA ALA A 31 -14.54 -20.69 -13.74
C ALA A 31 -13.88 -21.27 -12.48
N SER A 32 -12.78 -22.04 -12.61
CA SER A 32 -12.27 -22.85 -11.49
C SER A 32 -10.95 -22.37 -10.84
N ASP A 33 -10.26 -21.38 -11.41
CA ASP A 33 -8.96 -20.89 -10.88
C ASP A 33 -8.87 -19.35 -10.81
N THR A 34 -9.99 -18.64 -10.68
CA THR A 34 -9.93 -17.24 -10.23
C THR A 34 -9.69 -17.24 -8.72
N GLU A 35 -8.42 -17.22 -8.32
CA GLU A 35 -8.05 -16.77 -6.97
C GLU A 35 -8.82 -15.47 -6.70
N ALA A 36 -9.61 -15.46 -5.62
CA ALA A 36 -10.41 -14.30 -5.27
C ALA A 36 -9.48 -13.08 -5.09
N VAL A 37 -9.58 -12.12 -5.99
CA VAL A 37 -8.81 -10.88 -5.93
C VAL A 37 -9.33 -10.06 -4.76
N ASN A 38 -8.47 -9.68 -3.82
CA ASN A 38 -8.87 -8.81 -2.72
C ASN A 38 -9.22 -7.41 -3.26
N GLU A 39 -10.46 -6.98 -3.10
CA GLU A 39 -10.97 -5.68 -3.59
C GLU A 39 -10.85 -4.53 -2.56
N GLY A 40 -10.19 -4.78 -1.42
CA GLY A 40 -9.86 -3.76 -0.42
C GLY A 40 -10.20 -4.13 1.03
N GLU A 41 -10.78 -5.31 1.26
CA GLU A 41 -11.07 -5.82 2.60
C GLU A 41 -9.78 -6.05 3.37
N LEU A 42 -9.71 -5.51 4.59
CA LEU A 42 -8.53 -5.65 5.43
C LEU A 42 -8.42 -7.08 5.95
N GLU A 43 -7.31 -7.73 5.62
CA GLU A 43 -6.96 -9.06 6.10
C GLU A 43 -5.51 -9.05 6.61
N PHE A 44 -5.31 -9.46 7.86
CA PHE A 44 -3.98 -9.66 8.42
C PHE A 44 -3.47 -11.06 8.06
N LEU A 45 -2.21 -11.16 7.68
CA LEU A 45 -1.60 -12.40 7.21
C LEU A 45 -0.68 -12.97 8.30
N ASP A 46 -1.05 -14.14 8.84
CA ASP A 46 -0.24 -14.84 9.85
C ASP A 46 1.03 -15.46 9.27
N THR A 47 0.99 -15.80 7.97
CA THR A 47 2.13 -16.36 7.24
C THR A 47 2.75 -15.28 6.36
N PRO A 48 4.08 -15.06 6.43
CA PRO A 48 4.73 -14.10 5.56
C PRO A 48 4.61 -14.53 4.09
N PRO A 49 4.45 -13.58 3.14
CA PRO A 49 4.48 -13.89 1.71
C PRO A 49 5.79 -14.58 1.29
N ALA A 50 5.73 -15.41 0.25
CA ALA A 50 6.87 -16.19 -0.24
C ALA A 50 8.04 -15.31 -0.77
N GLU A 51 7.71 -14.15 -1.34
CA GLU A 51 8.68 -13.16 -1.84
C GLU A 51 8.65 -11.88 -0.99
N PRO A 52 9.76 -11.11 -0.95
CA PRO A 52 9.77 -9.80 -0.30
C PRO A 52 8.75 -8.86 -0.95
N VAL A 53 7.75 -8.45 -0.17
CA VAL A 53 6.73 -7.47 -0.57
C VAL A 53 7.15 -6.05 -0.20
N HIS A 54 6.45 -5.06 -0.76
CA HIS A 54 6.58 -3.66 -0.35
C HIS A 54 6.47 -3.55 1.17
N HIS A 55 7.54 -3.01 1.77
CA HIS A 55 7.63 -2.77 3.19
C HIS A 55 7.57 -1.28 3.46
N HIS A 56 6.48 -0.85 4.10
CA HIS A 56 6.27 0.52 4.52
C HIS A 56 6.65 0.67 5.99
N ILE A 57 7.64 1.50 6.28
CA ILE A 57 8.13 1.77 7.63
C ILE A 57 7.72 3.19 7.99
N ASN A 58 6.96 3.34 9.06
CA ASN A 58 6.43 4.62 9.49
C ASN A 58 6.78 4.86 10.96
N ARG A 59 7.66 5.82 11.21
CA ARG A 59 8.03 6.29 12.56
C ARG A 59 7.41 7.64 12.80
N ILE A 60 6.67 7.75 13.89
CA ILE A 60 5.93 8.96 14.26
C ILE A 60 6.39 9.41 15.65
N GLN A 61 6.78 10.67 15.77
CA GLN A 61 7.10 11.27 17.06
C GLN A 61 5.99 12.26 17.43
N ILE A 62 5.27 11.97 18.51
CA ILE A 62 4.42 12.93 19.19
C ILE A 62 5.30 13.75 20.12
N GLY A 63 5.32 15.06 19.94
CA GLY A 63 6.00 16.01 20.81
C GLY A 63 5.03 16.77 21.71
N VAL A 64 5.56 17.59 22.63
CA VAL A 64 4.75 18.47 23.49
C VAL A 64 3.92 19.44 22.65
N ASP A 65 4.52 20.00 21.61
CA ASP A 65 3.84 20.94 20.71
C ASP A 65 2.71 20.29 19.92
N SER A 66 2.86 19.00 19.57
CA SER A 66 1.84 18.20 18.90
C SER A 66 0.52 18.17 19.66
N LEU A 67 0.58 18.17 21.00
CA LEU A 67 -0.60 18.17 21.87
C LEU A 67 -1.42 19.46 21.74
N ARG A 68 -0.84 20.52 21.17
CA ARG A 68 -1.48 21.82 20.99
C ARG A 68 -1.99 22.02 19.56
N ASP A 69 -1.23 21.59 18.56
CA ASP A 69 -1.49 21.93 17.15
C ASP A 69 -1.86 20.72 16.26
N GLY A 70 -1.62 19.51 16.75
CA GLY A 70 -1.90 18.24 16.07
C GLY A 70 -0.84 17.82 15.04
N TRP A 71 0.29 18.53 14.93
CA TRP A 71 1.39 18.18 14.04
C TRP A 71 2.37 17.24 14.74
N VAL A 72 2.72 16.14 14.08
CA VAL A 72 3.69 15.15 14.55
C VAL A 72 4.83 15.06 13.55
N ASP A 73 6.03 14.72 14.03
CA ASP A 73 7.13 14.42 13.12
C ASP A 73 6.91 13.03 12.51
N LEU A 74 7.18 12.93 11.22
CA LEU A 74 6.98 11.74 10.42
C LEU A 74 8.32 11.38 9.75
N HIS A 75 8.83 10.19 10.02
CA HIS A 75 9.91 9.58 9.25
C HIS A 75 9.39 8.32 8.58
N GLN A 76 9.42 8.30 7.25
CA GLN A 76 8.80 7.26 6.46
C GLN A 76 9.79 6.67 5.47
N CYS A 77 9.87 5.34 5.40
CA CYS A 77 10.63 4.64 4.39
C CYS A 77 9.76 3.64 3.64
N HIS A 78 9.99 3.51 2.34
CA HIS A 78 9.45 2.46 1.50
C HIS A 78 10.60 1.60 1.03
N ARG A 79 10.49 0.28 1.19
CA ARG A 79 11.45 -0.71 0.68
C ARG A 79 10.75 -1.72 -0.20
N HIS A 80 11.48 -2.31 -1.14
CA HIS A 80 10.92 -3.23 -2.13
C HIS A 80 9.73 -2.60 -2.87
N LEU A 81 9.91 -1.34 -3.31
CA LEU A 81 8.93 -0.70 -4.17
C LEU A 81 8.79 -1.49 -5.48
N ASP A 82 7.57 -1.52 -6.01
CA ASP A 82 7.30 -2.12 -7.31
C ASP A 82 8.06 -1.38 -8.42
N PRO A 83 8.72 -2.10 -9.34
CA PRO A 83 9.45 -1.47 -10.42
C PRO A 83 8.48 -0.87 -11.44
N VAL A 84 8.48 0.45 -11.56
CA VAL A 84 7.63 1.22 -12.47
C VAL A 84 8.39 2.44 -13.01
N PRO A 85 8.07 2.94 -14.22
CA PRO A 85 8.76 4.10 -14.77
C PRO A 85 8.47 5.41 -14.02
N LEU A 86 7.31 5.50 -13.36
CA LEU A 86 6.85 6.69 -12.64
C LEU A 86 6.02 6.26 -11.43
N LEU A 87 6.32 6.85 -10.26
CA LEU A 87 5.55 6.67 -9.03
C LEU A 87 5.39 8.02 -8.34
N GLU A 88 4.20 8.31 -7.82
CA GLU A 88 3.95 9.50 -7.01
C GLU A 88 3.49 9.10 -5.60
N ILE A 89 4.17 9.62 -4.58
CA ILE A 89 3.73 9.52 -3.18
C ILE A 89 2.94 10.78 -2.87
N VAL A 90 1.61 10.65 -2.75
CA VAL A 90 0.69 11.78 -2.58
C VAL A 90 0.26 11.90 -1.13
N TYR A 91 0.36 13.11 -0.59
CA TYR A 91 -0.19 13.46 0.72
C TYR A 91 -1.30 14.50 0.59
N HIS A 92 -2.15 14.59 1.61
CA HIS A 92 -3.17 15.64 1.66
C HIS A 92 -2.51 17.01 1.92
N PRO A 93 -2.71 18.03 1.07
CA PRO A 93 -1.94 19.28 1.12
C PRO A 93 -2.12 20.10 2.39
N ARG A 94 -3.23 19.91 3.12
CA ARG A 94 -3.48 20.56 4.42
C ARG A 94 -3.03 19.76 5.65
N ARG A 95 -2.51 18.54 5.46
CA ARG A 95 -2.13 17.62 6.54
C ARG A 95 -0.68 17.12 6.42
N ILE A 96 0.09 17.72 5.54
CA ILE A 96 1.52 17.47 5.40
C ILE A 96 2.23 18.81 5.21
N ARG A 97 3.46 18.92 5.70
CA ARG A 97 4.37 20.02 5.37
C ARG A 97 5.82 19.58 5.61
N ARG A 98 6.77 20.43 5.19
CA ARG A 98 8.21 20.21 5.40
C ARG A 98 8.70 18.85 4.91
N ILE A 99 8.19 18.40 3.76
CA ILE A 99 8.62 17.14 3.14
C ILE A 99 10.08 17.31 2.70
N GLU A 100 10.93 16.40 3.15
CA GLU A 100 12.34 16.34 2.79
C GLU A 100 12.70 14.90 2.42
N LEU A 101 13.37 14.75 1.30
CA LEU A 101 13.88 13.47 0.83
C LEU A 101 15.22 13.19 1.51
N LEU A 102 15.31 12.09 2.26
CA LEU A 102 16.50 11.73 3.03
C LEU A 102 17.45 10.84 2.24
N SER A 103 16.92 9.84 1.53
CA SER A 103 17.71 8.91 0.74
C SER A 103 16.88 8.22 -0.32
N MET A 104 17.54 7.78 -1.39
CA MET A 104 16.97 6.92 -2.43
C MET A 104 18.00 5.90 -2.88
N GLU A 105 17.53 4.70 -3.22
CA GLU A 105 18.33 3.61 -3.78
C GLU A 105 17.56 2.95 -4.92
N ASN A 106 18.24 2.64 -6.03
CA ASN A 106 17.65 2.02 -7.21
C ASN A 106 16.47 2.81 -7.81
N ILE A 107 16.54 4.14 -7.73
CA ILE A 107 15.57 5.11 -8.28
C ILE A 107 16.37 6.14 -9.08
N GLY A 108 15.96 6.42 -10.32
CA GLY A 108 16.69 7.35 -11.20
C GLY A 108 16.61 8.80 -10.74
N SER A 109 15.44 9.26 -10.32
CA SER A 109 15.28 10.60 -9.72
C SER A 109 14.07 10.70 -8.81
N GLY A 110 14.08 11.69 -7.91
CA GLY A 110 12.99 12.00 -7.00
C GLY A 110 12.92 13.50 -6.71
N LEU A 111 11.72 14.07 -6.80
CA LEU A 111 11.47 15.50 -6.58
C LEU A 111 10.27 15.70 -5.66
N VAL A 112 10.40 16.61 -4.70
CA VAL A 112 9.28 17.07 -3.87
C VAL A 112 8.52 18.14 -4.64
N GLU A 113 7.24 17.88 -4.92
CA GLU A 113 6.34 18.81 -5.62
C GLU A 113 5.13 19.12 -4.72
N GLY A 114 5.20 20.23 -3.98
CA GLY A 114 4.14 20.64 -3.07
C GLY A 114 3.92 19.63 -1.94
N SER A 115 2.80 18.89 -2.00
CA SER A 115 2.45 17.83 -1.05
C SER A 115 2.63 16.42 -1.62
N SER A 116 3.46 16.29 -2.66
CA SER A 116 3.75 15.02 -3.32
C SER A 116 5.26 14.82 -3.48
N ILE A 117 5.66 13.57 -3.71
CA ILE A 117 7.00 13.21 -4.17
C ILE A 117 6.86 12.45 -5.47
N VAL A 118 7.47 12.95 -6.54
CA VAL A 118 7.47 12.32 -7.86
C VAL A 118 8.78 11.59 -8.06
N LEU A 119 8.71 10.28 -8.29
CA LEU A 119 9.85 9.37 -8.52
C LEU A 119 9.85 8.86 -9.94
N ARG A 120 11.03 8.73 -10.54
CA ARG A 120 11.22 8.19 -11.90
C ARG A 120 12.23 7.05 -11.92
N ASP A 121 12.02 6.13 -12.84
CA ASP A 121 12.89 4.98 -13.10
C ASP A 121 13.10 4.09 -11.86
N ILE A 122 12.01 3.67 -11.22
CA ILE A 122 12.01 2.81 -10.04
C ILE A 122 12.40 1.39 -10.48
N GLN A 123 13.56 0.91 -10.02
CA GLN A 123 14.07 -0.42 -10.35
C GLN A 123 13.66 -1.44 -9.27
N ARG A 124 14.01 -2.71 -9.49
CA ARG A 124 13.83 -3.77 -8.48
C ARG A 124 14.60 -3.42 -7.20
N HIS A 125 14.05 -3.82 -6.06
CA HIS A 125 14.62 -3.55 -4.73
C HIS A 125 14.79 -2.05 -4.44
N ALA A 126 14.01 -1.18 -5.10
CA ALA A 126 14.04 0.24 -4.83
C ALA A 126 13.63 0.57 -3.40
N SER A 127 14.30 1.58 -2.85
CA SER A 127 14.01 2.11 -1.53
C SER A 127 14.12 3.63 -1.50
N ILE A 128 13.31 4.24 -0.64
CA ILE A 128 13.27 5.69 -0.41
C ILE A 128 12.95 5.94 1.05
N CYS A 129 13.62 6.93 1.64
CA CYS A 129 13.29 7.46 2.96
C CYS A 129 13.07 8.97 2.88
N LEU A 130 12.10 9.45 3.64
CA LEU A 130 11.72 10.86 3.72
C LEU A 130 11.39 11.22 5.16
N GLN A 131 11.46 12.51 5.46
CA GLN A 131 10.88 13.09 6.65
C GLN A 131 9.87 14.17 6.29
N ALA A 132 8.90 14.39 7.16
CA ALA A 132 7.89 15.44 7.03
C ALA A 132 7.27 15.73 8.39
N GLU A 133 6.38 16.71 8.43
CA GLU A 133 5.41 16.83 9.52
C GLU A 133 4.03 16.50 9.01
N SER A 134 3.33 15.64 9.74
CA SER A 134 1.97 15.23 9.43
C SER A 134 1.00 15.76 10.47
N ARG A 135 -0.15 16.25 10.02
CA ARG A 135 -1.26 16.64 10.91
C ARG A 135 -2.19 15.44 11.12
N SER A 136 -1.68 14.43 11.80
CA SER A 136 -2.38 13.16 12.05
C SER A 136 -2.83 12.99 13.50
N LEU A 137 -2.39 13.86 14.43
CA LEU A 137 -2.86 13.85 15.81
C LEU A 137 -4.09 14.75 15.97
N HIS A 138 -5.21 14.13 16.31
CA HIS A 138 -6.48 14.80 16.55
C HIS A 138 -6.66 15.05 18.05
N ILE A 139 -6.98 16.29 18.40
CA ILE A 139 -7.33 16.71 19.77
C ILE A 139 -8.85 16.56 19.89
N LEU A 140 -9.31 15.59 20.68
CA LEU A 140 -10.74 15.26 20.78
C LEU A 140 -11.46 16.07 21.89
N GLY A 141 -10.71 16.80 22.71
CA GLY A 141 -11.22 17.47 23.90
C GLY A 141 -11.30 16.53 25.12
N GLY A 142 -11.47 17.10 26.32
CA GLY A 142 -11.55 16.33 27.56
C GLY A 142 -10.31 15.46 27.80
N ASP A 143 -9.12 16.01 27.56
CA ASP A 143 -7.83 15.33 27.75
C ASP A 143 -7.62 14.07 26.90
N ARG A 144 -8.29 13.98 25.74
CA ARG A 144 -8.18 12.86 24.81
C ARG A 144 -7.56 13.25 23.47
N TYR A 145 -6.74 12.35 22.95
CA TYR A 145 -6.06 12.48 21.66
C TYR A 145 -6.22 11.22 20.83
N GLN A 146 -6.25 11.36 19.51
CA GLN A 146 -6.29 10.24 18.58
C GLN A 146 -5.33 10.46 17.42
N LEU A 147 -4.33 9.59 17.28
CA LEU A 147 -3.46 9.55 16.12
C LEU A 147 -4.11 8.70 15.04
N ARG A 148 -4.34 9.27 13.85
CA ARG A 148 -4.97 8.59 12.71
C ARG A 148 -4.00 8.52 11.53
N ASN A 149 -3.71 7.31 11.05
CA ASN A 149 -2.85 7.12 9.88
C ASN A 149 -3.52 6.25 8.81
N GLY A 150 -2.96 6.33 7.60
CA GLY A 150 -3.42 5.56 6.44
C GLY A 150 -4.35 6.33 5.49
N PRO A 151 -4.91 5.63 4.48
CA PRO A 151 -4.82 4.19 4.31
C PRO A 151 -3.40 3.75 3.92
N TYR A 152 -2.89 2.73 4.60
CA TYR A 152 -1.79 1.92 4.10
C TYR A 152 -2.38 0.88 3.14
N MET A 153 -1.86 0.83 1.92
CA MET A 153 -2.29 -0.13 0.92
C MET A 153 -1.25 -0.23 -0.20
N ARG A 154 -1.16 -1.41 -0.79
CA ARG A 154 -0.51 -1.65 -2.08
C ARG A 154 -1.60 -2.06 -3.06
N LYS A 155 -1.99 -1.15 -3.95
CA LYS A 155 -3.06 -1.38 -4.92
C LYS A 155 -2.48 -1.36 -6.34
N PHE A 156 -2.82 -2.37 -7.14
CA PHE A 156 -2.53 -2.39 -8.56
C PHE A 156 -3.77 -2.83 -9.33
N LEU A 157 -4.21 -2.02 -10.28
CA LEU A 157 -5.53 -2.15 -10.92
C LEU A 157 -6.64 -2.27 -9.86
N ASP A 158 -7.41 -3.34 -9.88
CA ASP A 158 -8.52 -3.58 -8.95
C ASP A 158 -8.10 -4.38 -7.72
N GLY A 159 -6.88 -4.93 -7.69
CA GLY A 159 -6.38 -5.79 -6.63
C GLY A 159 -5.60 -5.04 -5.54
N TYR A 160 -5.84 -5.46 -4.30
CA TYR A 160 -5.00 -5.11 -3.15
C TYR A 160 -4.07 -6.28 -2.85
N TYR A 161 -2.78 -5.98 -2.81
CA TYR A 161 -1.75 -7.00 -2.66
C TYR A 161 -1.14 -6.95 -1.26
N PRO A 162 -0.58 -8.07 -0.79
CA PRO A 162 0.13 -8.10 0.47
C PRO A 162 1.22 -7.05 0.56
N MET A 163 1.32 -6.42 1.73
CA MET A 163 2.42 -5.53 2.10
C MET A 163 2.79 -5.75 3.56
N ARG A 164 4.02 -5.35 3.92
CA ARG A 164 4.46 -5.31 5.31
C ARG A 164 4.40 -3.88 5.80
N LEU A 165 3.85 -3.66 7.00
CA LEU A 165 3.91 -2.37 7.67
C LEU A 165 4.70 -2.53 8.97
N THR A 166 5.67 -1.64 9.18
CA THR A 166 6.25 -1.39 10.51
C THR A 166 5.80 -0.02 10.96
N LEU A 167 5.07 0.03 12.08
CA LEU A 167 4.58 1.25 12.71
C LEU A 167 5.27 1.43 14.06
N GLU A 168 5.94 2.55 14.23
CA GLU A 168 6.59 2.95 15.48
C GLU A 168 6.08 4.33 15.86
N VAL A 169 5.60 4.48 17.10
CA VAL A 169 5.06 5.74 17.62
C VAL A 169 5.67 6.04 18.96
N ASP A 170 6.48 7.09 19.00
CA ASP A 170 7.07 7.63 20.22
C ASP A 170 6.20 8.77 20.75
N TYR A 171 5.97 8.80 22.06
CA TYR A 171 5.12 9.80 22.71
C TYR A 171 5.62 10.16 24.12
N PRO A 172 5.36 11.39 24.61
CA PRO A 172 5.80 11.84 25.92
C PRO A 172 5.01 11.12 27.02
N ALA A 173 5.58 10.06 27.59
CA ALA A 173 4.89 9.17 28.52
C ALA A 173 4.64 9.76 29.92
N ASP A 174 5.22 10.93 30.19
CA ASP A 174 4.94 11.79 31.33
C ASP A 174 3.68 12.66 31.12
N LEU A 175 3.25 12.82 29.85
CA LEU A 175 2.10 13.65 29.47
C LEU A 175 0.95 12.82 28.90
N LEU A 176 1.21 11.67 28.29
CA LEU A 176 0.22 10.84 27.62
C LEU A 176 0.27 9.38 28.09
N ASP A 177 -0.91 8.85 28.37
CA ASP A 177 -1.16 7.42 28.54
C ASP A 177 -1.76 6.85 27.25
N TYR A 178 -1.14 5.80 26.71
CA TYR A 178 -1.74 4.97 25.68
C TYR A 178 -3.02 4.29 26.22
N THR A 179 -4.11 4.35 25.44
CA THR A 179 -5.40 3.78 25.83
C THR A 179 -5.86 2.65 24.90
N ALA A 180 -5.71 2.81 23.58
CA ALA A 180 -6.16 1.80 22.61
C ALA A 180 -5.45 1.93 21.26
N LEU A 181 -5.37 0.82 20.53
CA LEU A 181 -4.92 0.74 19.13
C LEU A 181 -5.92 -0.11 18.36
N ARG A 182 -6.36 0.38 17.20
CA ARG A 182 -7.26 -0.33 16.28
C ARG A 182 -6.85 -0.11 14.83
N PRO A 183 -7.14 -1.04 13.90
CA PRO A 183 -7.59 -2.42 14.11
C PRO A 183 -6.41 -3.39 14.32
N LEU A 184 -5.18 -2.88 14.46
CA LEU A 184 -3.97 -3.71 14.52
C LEU A 184 -4.07 -4.72 15.67
N PRO A 185 -3.83 -6.01 15.41
CA PRO A 185 -3.77 -7.00 16.47
C PRO A 185 -2.57 -6.70 17.35
N LEU A 186 -2.82 -6.50 18.65
CA LEU A 186 -1.77 -6.54 19.66
C LEU A 186 -1.56 -8.02 19.98
N ASP A 187 -0.51 -8.62 19.39
CA ASP A 187 -0.17 -10.01 19.64
C ASP A 187 -0.10 -10.30 21.14
N ALA A 188 -0.78 -11.35 21.59
CA ALA A 188 -0.70 -11.87 22.96
C ALA A 188 0.70 -12.43 23.34
N GLY A 189 1.70 -12.31 22.44
CA GLY A 189 3.08 -12.75 22.63
C GLY A 189 4.14 -11.65 22.43
N ARG A 190 3.75 -10.40 22.11
CA ARG A 190 4.68 -9.27 22.10
C ARG A 190 4.76 -8.64 23.50
N PRO A 191 5.94 -8.15 23.91
CA PRO A 191 6.02 -7.38 25.14
C PRO A 191 5.01 -6.22 25.06
N PRO A 192 4.34 -5.88 26.18
CA PRO A 192 3.44 -4.74 26.22
C PRO A 192 4.18 -3.49 25.71
N PRO A 193 3.47 -2.51 25.14
CA PRO A 193 4.07 -1.26 24.67
C PRO A 193 5.03 -0.73 25.74
N LYS A 194 6.26 -0.43 25.34
CA LYS A 194 7.18 0.23 26.26
C LYS A 194 6.57 1.58 26.62
N GLN A 195 6.77 2.03 27.84
CA GLN A 195 6.28 3.34 28.23
C GLN A 195 6.83 4.40 27.27
N GLY A 196 5.95 5.16 26.60
CA GLY A 196 6.35 6.17 25.61
C GLY A 196 6.65 5.65 24.21
N ASN A 197 6.50 4.36 23.92
CA ASN A 197 6.73 3.80 22.59
C ASN A 197 5.71 2.68 22.26
N LEU A 198 5.08 2.79 21.10
CA LEU A 198 4.23 1.77 20.51
C LEU A 198 4.89 1.23 19.26
N TYR A 199 4.96 -0.09 19.14
CA TYR A 199 5.56 -0.76 18.00
C TYR A 199 4.65 -1.86 17.46
N TRP A 200 4.45 -1.88 16.16
CA TRP A 200 3.78 -2.96 15.43
C TRP A 200 4.53 -3.27 14.14
N ASP A 201 4.54 -4.55 13.76
CA ASP A 201 5.18 -5.03 12.54
C ASP A 201 4.46 -6.28 12.08
N GLY A 202 3.96 -6.28 10.85
CA GLY A 202 3.19 -7.40 10.32
C GLY A 202 2.80 -7.23 8.87
N TRP A 203 2.17 -8.27 8.34
CA TRP A 203 1.70 -8.34 6.97
C TRP A 203 0.19 -8.23 6.90
N PHE A 204 -0.29 -7.56 5.88
CA PHE A 204 -1.72 -7.45 5.60
C PHE A 204 -1.96 -7.23 4.10
N GLN A 205 -3.19 -7.45 3.66
CA GLN A 205 -3.71 -7.00 2.38
C GLN A 205 -5.00 -6.19 2.58
N GLY A 206 -5.39 -5.44 1.56
CA GLY A 206 -6.53 -4.51 1.62
C GLY A 206 -6.15 -3.11 2.10
N ARG A 207 -7.11 -2.42 2.75
CA ARG A 207 -6.97 -1.03 3.21
C ARG A 207 -6.82 -0.96 4.73
N LEU A 208 -5.67 -0.53 5.21
CA LEU A 208 -5.43 -0.38 6.63
C LEU A 208 -5.42 1.09 7.06
N TYR A 209 -6.38 1.46 7.91
CA TYR A 209 -6.33 2.70 8.69
C TYR A 209 -6.00 2.37 10.14
N THR A 210 -5.09 3.11 10.76
CA THR A 210 -4.75 2.89 12.18
C THR A 210 -5.26 4.04 13.02
N GLU A 211 -5.86 3.72 14.16
CA GLU A 211 -6.27 4.67 15.18
C GLU A 211 -5.60 4.32 16.50
N ILE A 212 -4.82 5.25 17.05
CA ILE A 212 -4.22 5.11 18.37
C ILE A 212 -4.80 6.19 19.28
N GLU A 213 -5.40 5.77 20.38
CA GLU A 213 -5.99 6.66 21.37
C GLU A 213 -5.04 6.87 22.54
N PHE A 214 -4.95 8.12 22.96
CA PHE A 214 -4.22 8.55 24.15
C PHE A 214 -5.13 9.41 25.03
N ARG A 215 -4.79 9.47 26.31
CA ARG A 215 -5.33 10.44 27.25
C ARG A 215 -4.18 11.16 27.96
N THR A 216 -4.43 12.36 28.48
CA THR A 216 -3.46 13.04 29.34
C THR A 216 -3.16 12.17 30.56
N SER A 217 -1.88 12.00 30.89
CA SER A 217 -1.45 11.26 32.09
C SER A 217 -1.89 12.00 33.35
N SER A 218 -2.65 11.34 34.20
CA SER A 218 -2.98 11.84 35.53
C SER A 218 -1.75 11.66 36.43
N THR A 219 -0.84 12.64 36.42
CA THR A 219 0.13 12.73 37.51
C THR A 219 -0.63 13.25 38.71
N ASP A 220 -0.95 12.36 39.66
CA ASP A 220 -1.37 12.77 41.01
C ASP A 220 -0.25 13.67 41.55
N ARG A 221 -0.55 14.98 41.68
CA ARG A 221 0.40 16.02 42.06
C ARG A 221 0.01 16.58 43.41
#